data_AF-A0A0W7WN13-F1
#
_entry.id   AF-A0A0W7WN13-F1
#
_cell.length_a   1.000
_cell.length_b   1.000
_cell.length_c   1.000
_cell.angle_alpha   90.00
_cell.angle_beta   90.00
_cell.angle_gamma   90.00
#
_symmetry.space_group_name_H-M   'P 1'
#
loop_
_entity.id
_entity.type
_entity.pdbx_description
1 polymer ?
#
loop_
_entity_poly.entity_id
_entity_poly.type
_entity_poly.pdbx_seq_one_letter_code
_entity_poly.pdbx_strand_id
1 'polypeptide(L)'
;MTLIHLCEIDFYIDGELGPDEACEVEAQLESDEGARALFDALWQQKEAITRALEALDRPSPAQKRTARLQARLAQALYRQLSAARPVPVEVPVLKPS
;
A
#
# COMPACT_ATOMS: atom_id res chain seq x y z
N MET A 1 -32.43 1.06 -9.55
CA MET A 1 -31.46 0.62 -8.53
C MET A 1 -30.76 1.85 -8.00
N THR A 2 -31.05 2.21 -6.75
CA THR A 2 -30.55 3.39 -6.04
C THR A 2 -29.12 3.14 -5.56
N LEU A 3 -28.24 4.14 -5.72
CA LEU A 3 -26.82 4.11 -5.31
C LEU A 3 -26.61 3.75 -3.82
N ILE A 4 -27.64 3.91 -3.00
CA ILE A 4 -27.67 3.59 -1.57
C ILE A 4 -27.37 2.09 -1.32
N HIS A 5 -27.90 1.19 -2.15
CA HIS A 5 -27.73 -0.26 -1.99
C HIS A 5 -26.32 -0.76 -2.33
N LEU A 6 -25.55 -0.01 -3.13
CA LEU A 6 -24.19 -0.41 -3.47
C LEU A 6 -23.24 -0.23 -2.28
N CYS A 7 -23.44 0.83 -1.49
CA CYS A 7 -22.67 1.08 -0.28
C CYS A 7 -22.98 0.06 0.81
N GLU A 8 -24.25 -0.34 0.97
CA GLU A 8 -24.66 -1.34 1.96
C GLU A 8 -24.02 -2.71 1.72
N ILE A 9 -24.00 -3.17 0.46
CA ILE A 9 -23.33 -4.43 0.08
C ILE A 9 -21.81 -4.33 0.29
N ASP A 10 -21.21 -3.17 0.02
CA ASP A 10 -19.77 -2.95 0.22
C ASP A 10 -19.37 -3.01 1.70
N PHE A 11 -20.13 -2.33 2.57
CA PHE A 11 -19.96 -2.38 4.03
C PHE A 11 -20.23 -3.76 4.60
N TYR A 12 -21.22 -4.48 4.06
CA TYR A 12 -21.48 -5.87 4.43
C TYR A 12 -20.27 -6.75 4.13
N ILE A 13 -19.66 -6.61 2.94
CA ILE A 13 -18.46 -7.35 2.57
C ILE A 13 -17.27 -7.03 3.49
N ASP A 14 -17.13 -5.76 3.89
CA ASP A 14 -16.06 -5.33 4.81
C ASP A 14 -16.32 -5.70 6.28
N GLY A 15 -17.53 -6.19 6.60
CA GLY A 15 -17.93 -6.51 7.97
C GLY A 15 -18.17 -5.28 8.85
N GLU A 16 -18.42 -4.12 8.25
CA GLU A 16 -18.67 -2.86 8.96
C GLU A 16 -20.14 -2.66 9.34
N LEU A 17 -21.04 -3.53 8.86
CA LEU A 17 -22.44 -3.53 9.27
C LEU A 17 -22.64 -4.17 10.63
N GLY A 18 -23.60 -3.63 11.39
CA GLY A 18 -24.12 -4.28 12.58
C GLY A 18 -24.91 -5.55 12.23
N PRO A 19 -25.24 -6.38 13.25
CA PRO A 19 -25.89 -7.66 13.03
C PRO A 19 -27.30 -7.52 12.43
N ASP A 20 -28.02 -6.45 12.78
CA ASP A 20 -29.38 -6.22 12.28
C ASP A 20 -29.35 -5.79 10.81
N GLU A 21 -28.45 -4.86 10.44
CA GLU A 21 -28.29 -4.39 9.06
C GLU A 21 -27.73 -5.49 8.15
N ALA A 22 -26.81 -6.33 8.66
CA ALA A 22 -26.30 -7.49 7.93
C ALA A 22 -27.43 -8.48 7.59
N CYS A 23 -28.35 -8.73 8.52
CA CYS A 23 -29.49 -9.61 8.28
C CYS A 23 -30.43 -9.08 7.18
N GLU A 24 -30.62 -7.76 7.11
CA GLU A 24 -31.41 -7.12 6.05
C GLU A 24 -30.76 -7.29 4.68
N VAL A 25 -29.43 -7.11 4.59
CA VAL A 25 -28.67 -7.34 3.37
C VAL A 25 -28.72 -8.81 2.95
N GLU A 26 -28.59 -9.75 3.90
CA GLU A 26 -28.70 -11.19 3.61
C GLU A 26 -30.07 -11.57 3.04
N ALA A 27 -31.16 -11.09 3.67
CA ALA A 27 -32.52 -11.31 3.17
C ALA A 27 -32.74 -10.73 1.77
N GLN A 28 -32.09 -9.59 1.47
CA GLN A 28 -32.12 -8.99 0.14
C GLN A 28 -31.33 -9.82 -0.87
N LEU A 29 -30.14 -10.30 -0.51
CA LEU A 29 -29.31 -11.16 -1.38
C LEU A 29 -29.99 -12.51 -1.68
N GLU A 30 -30.85 -13.00 -0.80
CA GLU A 30 -31.64 -14.21 -1.01
C GLU A 30 -32.82 -13.99 -1.99
N SER A 31 -33.37 -12.78 -2.03
CA SER A 31 -34.59 -12.48 -2.79
C SER A 31 -34.36 -11.73 -4.11
N ASP A 32 -33.21 -11.07 -4.30
CA ASP A 32 -32.87 -10.29 -5.48
C ASP A 32 -31.60 -10.83 -6.18
N GLU A 33 -31.79 -11.49 -7.33
CA GLU A 33 -30.69 -11.99 -8.18
C GLU A 33 -29.76 -10.86 -8.67
N GLY A 34 -30.28 -9.64 -8.86
CA GLY A 34 -29.49 -8.48 -9.26
C GLY A 34 -28.57 -8.00 -8.13
N ALA A 35 -29.08 -7.96 -6.91
CA ALA A 35 -28.28 -7.68 -5.72
C ALA A 35 -27.21 -8.77 -5.50
N ARG A 36 -27.57 -10.04 -5.75
CA ARG A 36 -26.63 -11.15 -5.67
C ARG A 36 -25.49 -11.04 -6.68
N ALA A 37 -25.81 -10.71 -7.94
CA ALA A 37 -24.81 -10.51 -8.98
C ALA A 37 -23.87 -9.33 -8.66
N LEU A 38 -24.39 -8.26 -8.05
CA LEU A 38 -23.59 -7.13 -7.59
C LEU A 38 -22.64 -7.53 -6.44
N PHE A 39 -23.14 -8.26 -5.45
CA PHE A 39 -22.31 -8.82 -4.37
C PHE A 39 -21.17 -9.67 -4.92
N ASP A 40 -21.46 -10.60 -5.83
CA ASP A 40 -20.45 -11.48 -6.41
C ASP A 40 -19.37 -10.69 -7.19
N ALA A 41 -19.76 -9.65 -7.92
CA ALA A 41 -18.83 -8.79 -8.65
C ALA A 41 -17.90 -8.01 -7.71
N LEU A 42 -18.45 -7.40 -6.65
CA LEU A 42 -17.67 -6.66 -5.65
C LEU A 42 -16.75 -7.58 -4.87
N TRP A 43 -17.24 -8.76 -4.47
CA TRP A 43 -16.45 -9.78 -3.79
C TRP A 43 -15.25 -10.23 -4.64
N GLN A 44 -15.48 -10.55 -5.91
CA GLN A 44 -14.41 -10.95 -6.83
C GLN A 44 -13.36 -9.84 -7.01
N GLN A 45 -13.79 -8.59 -7.08
CA GLN A 45 -12.88 -7.44 -7.17
C GLN A 45 -12.00 -7.32 -5.92
N LYS A 46 -12.58 -7.40 -4.72
CA LYS A 46 -11.83 -7.31 -3.45
C LYS A 46 -10.87 -8.49 -3.27
N GLU A 47 -11.30 -9.69 -3.64
CA GLU A 47 -10.44 -10.88 -3.64
C GLU A 47 -9.25 -10.72 -4.61
N ALA A 48 -9.48 -10.19 -5.81
CA ALA A 48 -8.42 -9.94 -6.78
C ALA A 48 -7.39 -8.91 -6.27
N ILE A 49 -7.86 -7.83 -5.63
CA ILE A 49 -7.00 -6.83 -5.00
C ILE A 49 -6.19 -7.45 -3.85
N THR A 50 -6.83 -8.22 -2.98
CA THR A 50 -6.18 -8.91 -1.86
C THR A 50 -5.07 -9.84 -2.35
N ARG A 51 -5.35 -10.66 -3.37
CA ARG A 51 -4.33 -11.53 -4.00
C ARG A 51 -3.19 -10.74 -4.63
N ALA A 52 -3.49 -9.60 -5.26
CA ALA A 52 -2.47 -8.74 -5.82
C ALA A 52 -1.57 -8.13 -4.72
N LEU A 53 -2.16 -7.70 -3.60
CA LEU A 53 -1.42 -7.20 -2.44
C LEU A 53 -0.56 -8.30 -1.81
N GLU A 54 -1.09 -9.50 -1.59
CA GLU A 54 -0.30 -10.64 -1.11
C GLU A 54 0.86 -10.99 -2.06
N ALA A 55 0.65 -10.89 -3.37
CA ALA A 55 1.69 -11.14 -4.36
C ALA A 55 2.79 -10.05 -4.32
N LEU A 56 2.43 -8.81 -3.99
CA LEU A 56 3.38 -7.72 -3.77
C LEU A 56 4.14 -7.87 -2.45
N ASP A 57 3.49 -8.33 -1.38
CA ASP A 57 4.16 -8.54 -0.08
C ASP A 57 5.09 -9.76 -0.08
N ARG A 58 4.89 -10.71 -0.99
CA ARG A 58 5.82 -11.84 -1.13
C ARG A 58 7.17 -11.35 -1.68
N PRO A 59 8.28 -11.56 -0.95
CA PRO A 59 9.59 -11.08 -1.36
C PRO A 59 10.05 -11.73 -2.67
N SER A 60 9.89 -11.01 -3.77
CA SER A 60 10.25 -11.51 -5.10
C SER A 60 11.74 -11.25 -5.40
N PRO A 61 12.38 -12.05 -6.29
CA PRO A 61 13.74 -11.77 -6.73
C PRO A 61 13.92 -10.36 -7.35
N ALA A 62 12.86 -9.84 -7.99
CA ALA A 62 12.83 -8.49 -8.54
C ALA A 62 12.88 -7.43 -7.42
N GLN A 63 12.09 -7.58 -6.36
CA GLN A 63 12.12 -6.69 -5.19
C GLN A 63 13.47 -6.71 -4.49
N LYS A 64 14.13 -7.88 -4.40
CA LYS A 64 15.50 -7.97 -3.86
C LYS A 64 16.52 -7.19 -4.71
N ARG A 65 16.38 -7.24 -6.05
CA ARG A 65 17.22 -6.45 -6.97
C ARG A 65 16.95 -4.94 -6.79
N THR A 66 15.69 -4.54 -6.68
CA THR A 66 15.29 -3.15 -6.43
C THR A 66 15.84 -2.64 -5.09
N ALA A 67 15.69 -3.41 -4.02
CA ALA A 67 16.25 -3.08 -2.71
C ALA A 67 17.79 -2.94 -2.75
N ARG A 68 18.47 -3.83 -3.48
CA ARG A 68 19.92 -3.73 -3.69
C ARG A 68 20.31 -2.48 -4.47
N LEU A 69 19.53 -2.09 -5.49
CA LEU A 69 19.76 -0.86 -6.25
C LEU A 69 19.53 0.39 -5.39
N GLN A 70 18.47 0.40 -4.57
CA GLN A 70 18.20 1.48 -3.62
C GLN A 70 19.33 1.62 -2.60
N ALA A 71 19.85 0.51 -2.05
CA ALA A 71 20.99 0.54 -1.13
C ALA A 71 22.27 1.09 -1.80
N ARG A 72 22.53 0.71 -3.05
CA ARG A 72 23.66 1.26 -3.83
C ARG A 72 23.51 2.74 -4.10
N LEU A 73 22.31 3.19 -4.46
CA LEU A 73 22.01 4.60 -4.68
C LEU A 73 22.19 5.41 -3.39
N ALA A 74 21.63 4.94 -2.28
CA ALA A 74 21.78 5.58 -0.97
C ALA A 74 23.26 5.68 -0.57
N GLN A 75 24.05 4.63 -0.81
CA GLN A 75 25.48 4.63 -0.53
C GLN A 75 26.25 5.62 -1.44
N ALA A 76 25.89 5.73 -2.71
CA ALA A 76 26.48 6.69 -3.63
C ALA A 76 26.18 8.14 -3.23
N LEU A 77 24.91 8.44 -2.89
CA LEU A 77 24.48 9.75 -2.41
C LEU A 77 25.19 10.11 -1.09
N TYR A 78 25.29 9.17 -0.15
CA TYR A 78 26.02 9.37 1.10
C TYR A 78 27.50 9.74 0.86
N ARG A 79 28.18 9.05 -0.08
CA ARG A 79 29.56 9.37 -0.45
C ARG A 79 29.69 10.75 -1.08
N GLN A 80 28.77 11.14 -1.94
CA GLN A 80 28.77 12.45 -2.57
C GLN A 80 28.55 13.58 -1.55
N LEU A 81 27.63 13.39 -0.61
CA LEU A 81 27.36 14.35 0.47
C LEU A 81 28.52 14.44 1.47
N SER A 82 29.19 13.34 1.77
CA SER A 82 30.36 13.34 2.67
C SER A 82 31.63 13.91 2.02
N ALA A 83 31.81 13.73 0.71
CA ALA A 83 32.88 14.37 -0.05
C ALA A 83 32.70 15.90 -0.20
N ALA A 84 31.46 16.39 -0.11
CA ALA A 84 31.14 17.82 -0.18
C ALA A 84 31.37 18.58 1.15
N ARG A 85 31.93 17.94 2.19
CA ARG A 85 32.26 18.62 3.45
C ARG A 85 33.75 19.04 3.44
N PRO A 86 34.08 20.31 3.13
CA PRO A 86 35.45 20.78 3.26
C PRO A 86 35.83 20.86 4.75
N VAL A 87 36.96 20.26 5.10
CA VAL A 87 37.64 20.46 6.39
C VAL A 87 38.19 21.90 6.42
N PRO A 88 38.02 22.67 7.52
CA PRO A 88 38.42 24.06 7.53
C PRO A 88 39.96 24.22 7.59
N VAL A 89 40.47 24.91 6.56
CA VAL A 89 41.51 25.96 6.52
C VAL A 89 42.74 25.78 7.43
N GLU A 90 43.90 25.63 6.78
CA GLU A 90 45.23 25.69 7.36
C GLU A 90 45.44 26.95 8.21
N VAL A 91 45.91 26.75 9.44
CA VAL A 91 46.31 27.82 10.37
C VAL A 91 47.70 28.33 9.94
N PRO A 92 47.90 29.65 9.76
CA PRO A 92 49.22 30.16 9.36
C PRO A 92 50.20 30.04 10.54
N VAL A 93 51.25 29.25 10.35
CA VAL A 93 52.38 29.11 11.27
C VAL A 93 53.15 30.43 11.30
N LEU A 94 53.00 31.18 12.40
CA LEU A 94 53.88 32.30 12.73
C LEU A 94 55.26 31.73 13.11
N LYS A 95 56.27 32.03 12.28
CA LYS A 95 57.68 31.72 12.57
C LYS A 95 58.17 32.60 13.73
N PRO A 96 58.91 32.04 14.71
CA PRO A 96 59.49 32.83 15.78
C PRO A 96 60.70 33.64 15.28
N SER A 97 60.92 34.74 16.01
CA SER A 97 61.83 35.87 15.79
C SER A 97 63.31 35.53 15.60
#